data_AF-A0A3N9P2V3-F1
#
_entry.id   AF-A0A3N9P2V3-F1
#
_cell.length_a   1.000
_cell.length_b   1.000
_cell.length_c   1.000
_cell.angle_alpha   90.00
_cell.angle_beta   90.00
_cell.angle_gamma   90.00
#
_symmetry.space_group_name_H-M   'P 1'
#
loop_
_entity.id
_entity.type
_entity.pdbx_description
1 polymer ?
#
loop_
_entity_poly.entity_id
_entity_poly.type
_entity_poly.pdbx_seq_one_letter_code
_entity_poly.pdbx_strand_id
1 'polypeptide(L)'
;MRKLIRHVAELGEGLVVGGEGLNEITMQGQSFAQAHLFKSWQESIQGLDRTGGCNLNERLFGKLCRTIGYSGLSGRTANEELRMRMHLDHGAIPTVTIRSAADITHPNPAVKRMLELASS
;
A
#
# COMPACT_ATOMS: atom_id res chain seq x y z
N MET A 1 21.14 7.63 1.36
CA MET A 1 19.69 7.87 1.30
C MET A 1 19.12 8.63 2.51
N ARG A 2 19.28 8.15 3.74
CA ARG A 2 18.74 8.79 4.97
C ARG A 2 19.01 10.31 5.10
N LYS A 3 20.21 10.78 4.74
CA LYS A 3 20.57 12.22 4.77
C LYS A 3 19.71 13.04 3.79
N LEU A 4 19.49 12.53 2.58
CA LEU A 4 18.67 13.21 1.58
C LEU A 4 17.20 13.21 1.98
N ILE A 5 16.66 12.08 2.46
CA ILE A 5 15.28 12.00 2.96
C ILE A 5 15.04 13.05 4.06
N ARG A 6 15.99 13.16 5.01
CA ARG A 6 15.92 14.15 6.08
C ARG A 6 15.94 15.57 5.56
N HIS A 7 16.88 15.90 4.67
CA HIS A 7 16.96 17.25 4.10
C HIS A 7 15.72 17.62 3.29
N VAL A 8 15.13 16.67 2.56
CA VAL A 8 13.87 16.92 1.83
C VAL A 8 12.71 17.16 2.81
N ALA A 9 12.60 16.38 3.88
CA ALA A 9 11.60 16.58 4.92
C ALA A 9 11.78 17.92 5.67
N GLU A 10 12.98 18.50 5.67
CA GLU A 10 13.31 19.80 6.27
C GLU A 10 12.99 21.01 5.36
N LEU A 11 12.63 20.80 4.08
CA LEU A 11 12.39 21.90 3.12
C LEU A 11 11.10 22.70 3.37
N GLY A 12 10.26 22.29 4.32
CA GLY A 12 9.03 22.97 4.67
C GLY A 12 8.21 22.19 5.69
N GLU A 13 7.20 22.82 6.27
CA GLU A 13 6.28 22.14 7.18
C GLU A 13 5.36 21.19 6.41
N GLY A 14 5.26 19.94 6.85
CA GLY A 14 4.31 18.96 6.32
C GLY A 14 4.77 18.18 5.08
N LEU A 15 6.01 18.35 4.60
CA LEU A 15 6.54 17.53 3.52
C LEU A 15 6.82 16.10 4.00
N VAL A 16 6.17 15.13 3.36
CA VAL A 16 6.38 13.70 3.60
C VAL A 16 7.19 13.08 2.47
N VAL A 17 8.13 12.21 2.83
CA VAL A 17 8.93 11.46 1.84
C VAL A 17 8.44 10.02 1.81
N GLY A 18 8.02 9.56 0.64
CA GLY A 18 7.71 8.15 0.36
C GLY A 18 8.77 7.51 -0.52
N GLY A 19 8.69 6.19 -0.71
CA GLY A 19 9.55 5.46 -1.64
C GLY A 19 9.00 4.09 -2.04
N GLU A 20 9.67 3.47 -3.00
CA GLU A 20 9.34 2.14 -3.53
C GLU A 20 10.35 1.11 -3.02
N GLY A 21 9.88 -0.07 -2.58
CA GLY A 21 10.71 -1.24 -2.30
C GLY A 21 10.93 -1.55 -0.81
N LEU A 22 10.46 -2.71 -0.36
CA LEU A 22 10.59 -3.23 1.02
C LEU A 22 12.01 -3.65 1.43
N ASN A 23 12.88 -3.93 0.45
CA ASN A 23 14.21 -4.49 0.71
C ASN A 23 15.30 -3.42 0.82
N GLU A 24 14.92 -2.14 0.84
CA GLU A 24 15.86 -1.05 0.86
C GLU A 24 15.95 -0.41 2.24
N ILE A 25 17.18 -0.18 2.73
CA ILE A 25 17.47 0.58 3.96
C ILE A 25 16.88 2.02 3.92
N THR A 26 16.38 2.44 2.76
CA THR A 26 15.83 3.75 2.43
C THR A 26 14.48 4.03 3.10
N MET A 27 13.79 3.01 3.63
CA MET A 27 12.50 3.16 4.30
C MET A 27 12.57 3.90 5.65
N GLN A 28 13.76 3.96 6.27
CA GLN A 28 13.92 4.64 7.55
C GLN A 28 13.71 6.16 7.43
N GLY A 29 12.67 6.66 8.08
CA GLY A 29 12.29 8.07 8.05
C GLY A 29 11.34 8.44 6.90
N GLN A 30 10.82 7.44 6.16
CA GLN A 30 9.68 7.65 5.27
C GLN A 30 8.37 7.61 6.06
N SER A 31 7.37 8.35 5.60
CA SER A 31 6.04 8.35 6.22
C SER A 31 5.22 7.11 5.84
N PHE A 32 5.38 6.67 4.59
CA PHE A 32 4.82 5.44 4.05
C PHE A 32 5.68 4.94 2.88
N ALA A 33 5.51 3.67 2.51
CA ALA A 33 6.27 3.07 1.42
C ALA A 33 5.48 2.03 0.62
N GLN A 34 5.81 1.88 -0.65
CA GLN A 34 5.22 0.87 -1.51
C GLN A 34 5.95 -0.47 -1.36
N ALA A 35 5.18 -1.50 -1.00
CA ALA A 35 5.64 -2.85 -0.77
C ALA A 35 5.40 -3.72 -2.01
N HIS A 36 6.46 -4.10 -2.72
CA HIS A 36 6.35 -5.06 -3.82
C HIS A 36 6.22 -6.48 -3.24
N LEU A 37 5.14 -7.14 -3.60
CA LEU A 37 4.91 -8.52 -3.21
C LEU A 37 5.77 -9.44 -4.07
N PHE A 38 6.40 -10.43 -3.44
CA PHE A 38 7.18 -11.43 -4.15
C PHE A 38 6.32 -12.12 -5.22
N LYS A 39 6.73 -11.98 -6.49
CA LYS A 39 6.00 -12.48 -7.67
C LYS A 39 4.60 -11.88 -7.90
N SER A 40 4.20 -10.83 -7.18
CA SER A 40 2.85 -10.24 -7.30
C SER A 40 2.84 -8.70 -7.33
N TRP A 41 3.85 -8.08 -7.96
CA TRP A 41 3.95 -6.62 -8.06
C TRP A 41 2.98 -6.01 -9.07
N GLN A 42 2.48 -6.75 -10.06
CA GLN A 42 1.50 -6.28 -11.05
C GLN A 42 0.42 -7.31 -11.38
N GLU A 43 0.72 -8.59 -11.16
CA GLU A 43 -0.14 -9.72 -11.44
C GLU A 43 -0.37 -10.51 -10.15
N SER A 44 -1.39 -11.37 -10.13
CA SER A 44 -1.60 -12.30 -9.01
C SER A 44 -0.97 -13.65 -9.34
N ILE A 45 -0.56 -14.35 -8.29
CA ILE A 45 -0.04 -15.72 -8.38
C ILE A 45 -1.03 -16.71 -7.78
N GLN A 46 -0.94 -17.97 -8.19
CA GLN A 46 -1.74 -19.03 -7.59
C GLN A 46 -1.49 -19.11 -6.07
N GLY A 47 -2.58 -19.14 -5.29
CA GLY A 47 -2.52 -19.23 -3.83
C GLY A 47 -2.28 -17.91 -3.11
N LEU A 48 -2.38 -16.77 -3.80
CA LEU A 48 -2.30 -15.42 -3.22
C LEU A 48 -3.36 -15.19 -2.13
N ASP A 49 -4.52 -15.84 -2.25
CA ASP A 49 -5.59 -15.83 -1.25
C ASP A 49 -5.19 -16.37 0.13
N ARG A 50 -4.08 -17.12 0.21
CA ARG A 50 -3.57 -17.70 1.46
C ARG A 50 -2.58 -16.80 2.20
N THR A 51 -2.12 -15.69 1.61
CA THR A 51 -1.01 -14.91 2.18
C THR A 51 -1.40 -14.10 3.42
N GLY A 52 -2.71 -13.86 3.65
CA GLY A 52 -3.21 -13.20 4.86
C GLY A 52 -2.97 -13.97 6.16
N GLY A 53 -2.54 -15.23 6.10
CA GLY A 53 -2.26 -16.06 7.28
C GLY A 53 -0.93 -15.77 8.00
N CYS A 54 0.02 -15.08 7.36
CA CYS A 54 1.30 -14.73 7.98
C CYS A 54 1.80 -13.38 7.47
N ASN A 55 1.61 -12.35 8.28
CA ASN A 55 2.04 -11.00 7.93
C ASN A 55 3.53 -10.78 8.25
N LEU A 56 4.39 -11.46 7.49
CA LEU A 56 5.85 -11.34 7.61
C LEU A 56 6.32 -9.89 7.44
N ASN A 57 5.68 -9.13 6.55
CA ASN A 57 6.06 -7.74 6.28
C ASN A 57 5.81 -6.83 7.49
N GLU A 58 4.68 -6.97 8.18
CA GLU A 58 4.44 -6.24 9.42
C GLU A 58 5.46 -6.62 10.50
N ARG A 59 5.80 -7.91 10.60
CA ARG A 59 6.79 -8.38 11.58
C ARG A 59 8.19 -7.79 11.33
N LEU A 60 8.59 -7.67 10.07
CA LEU A 60 9.93 -7.21 9.69
C LEU A 60 10.01 -5.67 9.59
N PHE A 61 8.96 -5.03 9.06
CA PHE A 61 9.00 -3.64 8.61
C PHE A 61 7.91 -2.73 9.20
N GLY A 62 6.89 -3.26 9.88
CA GLY A 62 5.77 -2.47 10.41
C GLY A 62 6.19 -1.36 11.37
N LYS A 63 7.32 -1.54 12.08
CA LYS A 63 7.92 -0.52 12.96
C LYS A 63 8.83 0.48 12.24
N LEU A 64 9.18 0.22 10.98
CA LEU A 64 10.04 1.10 10.17
C LEU A 64 9.23 2.11 9.39
N CYS A 65 8.14 1.66 8.75
CA CYS A 65 7.30 2.48 7.89
C CYS A 65 5.95 1.78 7.63
N ARG A 66 4.85 2.54 7.52
CA ARG A 66 3.57 1.98 7.06
C ARG A 66 3.65 1.67 5.58
N THR A 67 3.00 0.59 5.14
CA THR A 67 2.99 0.24 3.71
C THR A 67 1.72 0.74 3.02
N ILE A 68 1.79 0.99 1.71
CA ILE A 68 0.63 1.21 0.85
C ILE A 68 0.58 0.14 -0.25
N GLY A 69 -0.59 -0.03 -0.86
CA GLY A 69 -0.76 -0.86 -2.05
C GLY A 69 -0.10 -0.25 -3.29
N TYR A 70 0.11 -1.06 -4.34
CA TYR A 70 0.87 -0.63 -5.52
C TYR A 70 0.04 -0.50 -6.80
N SER A 71 -0.51 -1.59 -7.33
CA SER A 71 -1.20 -1.60 -8.63
C SER A 71 -2.38 -2.55 -8.65
N GLY A 72 -3.33 -2.32 -9.57
CA GLY A 72 -4.48 -3.22 -9.76
C GLY A 72 -5.39 -3.29 -8.54
N LEU A 73 -5.64 -2.15 -7.90
CA LEU A 73 -6.47 -1.97 -6.70
C LEU A 73 -7.70 -1.13 -7.02
N SER A 74 -8.33 -1.37 -8.16
CA SER A 74 -9.54 -0.65 -8.57
C SER A 74 -10.83 -1.40 -8.23
N GLY A 75 -10.74 -2.67 -7.81
CA GLY A 75 -11.89 -3.49 -7.44
C GLY A 75 -12.80 -3.85 -8.62
N ARG A 76 -12.33 -3.67 -9.86
CA ARG A 76 -13.14 -3.94 -11.07
C ARG A 76 -13.22 -5.40 -11.44
N THR A 77 -12.31 -6.21 -10.90
CA THR A 77 -12.28 -7.66 -11.08
C THR A 77 -12.07 -8.34 -9.74
N ALA A 78 -12.52 -9.59 -9.61
CA ALA A 78 -12.29 -10.39 -8.41
C ALA A 78 -10.79 -10.49 -8.06
N ASN A 79 -9.92 -10.44 -9.06
CA ASN A 79 -8.48 -10.43 -8.85
C ASN A 79 -7.99 -9.15 -8.17
N GLU A 80 -8.50 -7.99 -8.59
CA GLU A 80 -8.16 -6.71 -7.96
C GLU A 80 -8.74 -6.61 -6.54
N GLU A 81 -9.96 -7.10 -6.32
CA GLU A 81 -10.55 -7.17 -4.99
C GLU A 81 -9.73 -8.06 -4.04
N LEU A 82 -9.27 -9.22 -4.54
CA LEU A 82 -8.38 -10.11 -3.81
C LEU A 82 -7.09 -9.37 -3.41
N ARG A 83 -6.47 -8.62 -4.33
CA ARG A 83 -5.26 -7.85 -4.04
C ARG A 83 -5.50 -6.75 -3.01
N MET A 84 -6.64 -6.05 -3.10
CA MET A 84 -7.03 -5.03 -2.12
C MET A 84 -7.17 -5.64 -0.72
N ARG A 85 -7.89 -6.76 -0.60
CA ARG A 85 -8.03 -7.49 0.67
C ARG A 85 -6.67 -7.93 1.20
N MET A 86 -5.85 -8.52 0.34
CA MET A 86 -4.53 -9.01 0.71
C MET A 86 -3.66 -7.88 1.30
N HIS A 87 -3.66 -6.68 0.70
CA HIS A 87 -2.90 -5.55 1.26
C HIS A 87 -3.40 -5.15 2.66
N LEU A 88 -4.73 -5.16 2.89
CA LEU A 88 -5.29 -4.93 4.22
C LEU A 88 -4.88 -6.02 5.22
N ASP A 89 -4.94 -7.29 4.83
CA ASP A 89 -4.52 -8.43 5.68
C ASP A 89 -3.04 -8.30 6.07
N HIS A 90 -2.24 -7.66 5.21
CA HIS A 90 -0.84 -7.32 5.46
C HIS A 90 -0.62 -5.99 6.21
N GLY A 91 -1.67 -5.36 6.72
CA GLY A 91 -1.56 -4.14 7.54
C GLY A 91 -1.22 -2.87 6.75
N ALA A 92 -1.31 -2.92 5.41
CA ALA A 92 -1.12 -1.74 4.58
C ALA A 92 -2.22 -0.70 4.84
N ILE A 93 -1.90 0.57 4.62
CA ILE A 93 -2.88 1.66 4.56
C ILE A 93 -3.90 1.33 3.46
N PRO A 94 -5.21 1.51 3.71
CA PRO A 94 -6.25 1.38 2.69
C PRO A 94 -5.87 2.17 1.44
N THR A 95 -5.68 1.47 0.33
CA THR A 95 -5.15 2.05 -0.92
C THR A 95 -6.07 1.69 -2.07
N VAL A 96 -6.33 2.67 -2.95
CA VAL A 96 -7.07 2.47 -4.21
C VAL A 96 -6.22 2.97 -5.37
N THR A 97 -6.27 2.25 -6.50
CA THR A 97 -5.63 2.70 -7.76
C THR A 97 -6.71 2.81 -8.83
N ILE A 98 -7.38 3.96 -8.86
CA ILE A 98 -8.54 4.24 -9.71
C ILE A 98 -8.16 5.19 -10.85
N ARG A 99 -9.02 5.27 -11.88
CA ARG A 99 -8.71 6.04 -13.10
C ARG A 99 -9.65 7.24 -13.32
N SER A 100 -10.67 7.40 -12.48
CA SER A 100 -11.63 8.48 -12.59
C SER A 100 -12.12 8.94 -11.23
N ALA A 101 -12.45 10.24 -11.11
CA ALA A 101 -13.16 10.78 -9.95
C ALA A 101 -14.55 10.12 -9.75
N ALA A 102 -15.13 9.56 -10.82
CA ALA A 102 -16.35 8.77 -10.74
C ALA A 102 -16.19 7.53 -9.83
N ASP A 103 -14.99 6.93 -9.78
CA ASP A 103 -14.72 5.78 -8.92
C ASP A 103 -14.74 6.16 -7.42
N ILE A 104 -14.66 7.46 -7.06
CA ILE A 104 -14.78 7.97 -5.68
C ILE A 104 -16.24 8.34 -5.37
N THR A 105 -16.91 9.03 -6.31
CA THR A 105 -18.29 9.53 -6.11
C THR A 105 -19.33 8.43 -6.27
N HIS A 106 -19.04 7.39 -7.07
CA HIS A 106 -19.87 6.21 -7.31
C HIS A 106 -19.01 4.95 -7.17
N PRO A 107 -18.50 4.66 -5.96
CA PRO A 107 -17.52 3.60 -5.77
C PRO A 107 -18.16 2.22 -5.92
N ASN A 108 -17.43 1.28 -6.53
CA ASN A 108 -17.77 -0.13 -6.43
C ASN A 108 -17.62 -0.62 -4.96
N PRO A 109 -18.14 -1.81 -4.60
CA PRO A 109 -18.10 -2.29 -3.22
C PRO A 109 -16.71 -2.33 -2.59
N ALA A 110 -15.68 -2.72 -3.36
CA ALA A 110 -14.31 -2.82 -2.86
C ALA A 110 -13.68 -1.44 -2.61
N VAL A 111 -13.87 -0.47 -3.52
CA VAL A 111 -13.42 0.92 -3.34
C VAL A 111 -14.16 1.58 -2.19
N LYS A 112 -15.48 1.38 -2.09
CA LYS A 112 -16.31 1.92 -1.00
C LYS A 112 -15.77 1.51 0.36
N ARG A 113 -15.44 0.22 0.52
CA ARG A 113 -14.83 -0.31 1.75
C ARG A 113 -13.51 0.37 2.10
N MET A 114 -12.64 0.66 1.12
CA MET A 114 -11.37 1.36 1.39
C MET A 114 -11.60 2.80 1.86
N LEU A 115 -12.56 3.50 1.26
CA LEU A 115 -12.91 4.87 1.66
C LEU A 115 -13.50 4.92 3.08
N GLU A 116 -14.34 3.95 3.42
CA GLU A 116 -14.88 3.80 4.78
C GLU A 116 -13.77 3.54 5.80
N LEU A 117 -12.83 2.64 5.51
CA LEU A 117 -11.67 2.36 6.37
C LEU A 117 -10.71 3.55 6.51
N ALA A 118 -10.64 4.44 5.53
CA ALA A 118 -9.82 5.64 5.59
C ALA A 118 -10.47 6.76 6.44
N SER A 119 -11.77 6.65 6.72
CA SER A 119 -12.55 7.66 7.45
C SER A 119 -12.70 7.36 8.95
N SER A 120 -12.16 6.23 9.42
CA SER A 120 -12.17 5.76 10.82
C SER A 120 -10.87 6.06 11.54
#